data_AF-A0A972H504-F1
#
_entry.id   AF-A0A972H504-F1
#
_cell.length_a   1.000
_cell.length_b   1.000
_cell.length_c   1.000
_cell.angle_alpha   90.00
_cell.angle_beta   90.00
_cell.angle_gamma   90.00
#
_symmetry.space_group_name_H-M   'P 1'
#
loop_
_entity.id
_entity.type
_entity.pdbx_description
1 polymer ?
#
loop_
_entity_poly.entity_id
_entity_poly.type
_entity_poly.pdbx_seq_one_letter_code
_entity_poly.pdbx_strand_id
1 'polypeptide(L)'
;MHTTISIKDDLLVEAEAAATSSGQTTIAFIEDAIRRHLDARKATDVAEPPEQPDFGDGGTAPGVDPEDADALLETMKFGLGLGS
;
A
#
# COMPACT_ATOMS: atom_id res chain seq x y z
N MET A 1 -16.51 5.28 -16.60
CA MET A 1 -17.90 5.79 -16.46
C MET A 1 -17.83 7.31 -16.57
N HIS A 2 -18.79 7.96 -17.23
CA HIS A 2 -18.86 9.42 -17.29
C HIS A 2 -20.06 9.89 -16.47
N THR A 3 -19.85 10.88 -15.61
CA THR A 3 -20.88 11.38 -14.70
C THR A 3 -20.72 12.88 -14.57
N THR A 4 -21.83 13.60 -14.63
CA THR A 4 -21.87 15.04 -14.39
C THR A 4 -22.03 15.29 -12.90
N ILE A 5 -21.13 16.07 -12.31
CA ILE A 5 -21.17 16.50 -10.91
C ILE A 5 -21.28 18.02 -10.84
N SER A 6 -21.90 18.53 -9.78
CA SER A 6 -21.88 19.97 -9.48
C SER A 6 -20.72 20.28 -8.54
N ILE A 7 -19.88 21.23 -8.93
CA ILE A 7 -18.77 21.76 -8.14
C ILE A 7 -18.95 23.28 -8.05
N LYS A 8 -18.55 23.87 -6.92
CA LYS A 8 -18.57 25.32 -6.78
C LYS A 8 -17.50 25.95 -7.67
N ASP A 9 -17.82 27.10 -8.28
CA ASP A 9 -16.93 27.75 -9.26
C ASP A 9 -15.57 28.13 -8.67
N ASP A 10 -15.53 28.59 -7.42
CA ASP A 10 -14.30 28.91 -6.70
C ASP A 10 -13.36 27.70 -6.60
N LEU A 11 -13.90 26.55 -6.23
CA LEU A 11 -13.16 25.30 -6.15
C LEU A 11 -12.69 24.81 -7.53
N LEU A 12 -13.49 25.01 -8.58
CA LEU A 12 -13.08 24.65 -9.94
C LEU A 12 -11.88 25.50 -10.40
N VAL A 13 -11.90 26.80 -10.13
CA VAL A 13 -10.78 27.71 -10.45
C VAL A 13 -9.50 27.28 -9.72
N GLU A 14 -9.59 26.93 -8.44
CA GLU A 14 -8.45 26.43 -7.69
C GLU A 14 -7.92 25.10 -8.26
N ALA A 15 -8.81 24.18 -8.64
CA ALA A 15 -8.44 22.91 -9.24
C ALA A 15 -7.75 23.10 -10.61
N GLU A 16 -8.18 24.06 -11.43
CA GLU A 16 -7.54 24.39 -12.71
C GLU A 16 -6.14 24.96 -12.54
N ALA A 17 -5.96 25.86 -11.56
CA ALA A 17 -4.65 26.40 -11.21
C ALA A 17 -3.69 25.29 -10.74
N ALA A 18 -4.18 24.41 -9.87
CA ALA A 18 -3.42 23.26 -9.39
C ALA A 18 -3.05 22.28 -10.52
N ALA A 19 -4.00 21.96 -11.39
CA ALA A 19 -3.76 21.07 -12.53
C ALA A 19 -2.72 21.65 -13.51
N THR A 20 -2.80 22.96 -13.77
CA THR A 20 -1.81 23.67 -14.60
C THR A 20 -0.42 23.58 -13.98
N SER A 21 -0.32 23.78 -12.66
CA SER A 21 0.96 23.69 -11.93
C SER A 21 1.56 22.29 -11.95
N SER A 22 0.74 21.24 -12.01
CA SER A 22 1.18 19.84 -12.09
C SER A 22 1.36 19.32 -13.52
N GLY A 23 1.08 20.14 -14.54
CA GLY A 23 1.15 19.76 -15.95
C GLY A 23 0.10 18.72 -16.36
N GLN A 24 -1.03 18.67 -15.66
CA GLN A 24 -2.13 17.74 -15.89
C GLN A 24 -3.38 18.46 -16.37
N THR A 25 -4.33 17.71 -16.95
CA THR A 25 -5.67 18.24 -17.21
C THR A 25 -6.46 18.35 -15.91
N THR A 26 -7.42 19.28 -15.85
CA THR A 26 -8.29 19.46 -14.68
C THR A 26 -9.03 18.17 -14.30
N ILE A 27 -9.50 17.40 -15.30
CA ILE A 27 -10.16 16.11 -15.05
C ILE A 27 -9.18 15.11 -14.44
N ALA A 28 -7.98 14.95 -15.00
CA ALA A 28 -6.99 14.01 -14.46
C ALA A 28 -6.58 14.38 -13.03
N PHE A 29 -6.45 15.68 -12.74
CA PHE A 29 -6.18 16.18 -11.39
C PHE A 29 -7.31 15.85 -10.41
N ILE A 30 -8.57 16.08 -10.80
CA ILE A 30 -9.74 15.78 -9.96
C ILE A 30 -9.85 14.26 -9.74
N GLU A 31 -9.68 13.44 -10.77
CA GLU A 31 -9.71 11.98 -10.63
C GLU A 31 -8.62 11.47 -9.66
N ASP A 32 -7.41 12.02 -9.77
CA ASP A 32 -6.31 11.66 -8.90
C ASP A 32 -6.55 12.08 -7.45
N ALA A 33 -7.10 13.27 -7.23
CA ALA A 33 -7.49 13.75 -5.90
C ALA A 33 -8.55 12.84 -5.26
N ILE A 34 -9.57 12.42 -6.02
CA ILE A 34 -10.59 11.47 -5.56
C ILE A 34 -9.94 10.13 -5.20
N ARG A 35 -9.07 9.60 -6.07
CA ARG A 35 -8.38 8.32 -5.83
C ARG A 35 -7.55 8.37 -4.55
N ARG A 36 -6.70 9.40 -4.39
CA ARG A 36 -5.89 9.60 -3.19
C ARG A 36 -6.75 9.69 -1.92
N HIS A 37 -7.88 10.40 -1.96
CA HIS A 37 -8.77 10.49 -0.81
C HIS A 37 -9.38 9.13 -0.43
N LEU A 38 -9.81 8.35 -1.43
CA LEU A 38 -10.38 7.03 -1.19
C LEU A 38 -9.33 6.02 -0.71
N ASP A 39 -8.12 6.06 -1.26
CA ASP A 39 -7.04 5.17 -0.84
C ASP A 39 -6.54 5.52 0.57
N ALA A 40 -6.46 6.82 0.91
CA ALA A 40 -6.17 7.25 2.26
C ALA A 40 -7.20 6.73 3.27
N ARG A 41 -8.49 6.73 2.92
CA ARG A 41 -9.56 6.15 3.75
C ARG A 41 -9.41 4.64 3.96
N LYS A 42 -9.05 3.89 2.91
CA LYS A 42 -8.81 2.45 3.02
C LYS A 42 -7.61 2.16 3.92
N ALA A 43 -6.55 2.96 3.81
CA ALA A 43 -5.36 2.79 4.64
C ALA A 43 -5.65 3.02 6.13
N THR A 44 -6.52 3.97 6.48
CA THR A 44 -6.96 4.17 7.88
C THR A 44 -7.93 3.11 8.38
N ASP A 45 -8.64 2.40 7.50
CA ASP A 45 -9.54 1.31 7.87
C ASP A 45 -8.79 -0.01 8.12
N VAL A 46 -7.52 -0.11 7.69
CA VAL A 46 -6.59 -1.15 8.14
C VAL A 46 -6.06 -0.78 9.53
N ALA A 47 -6.98 -0.68 10.48
CA ALA A 47 -6.68 -0.48 11.89
C ALA A 47 -6.44 -1.82 12.59
N GLU A 48 -5.59 -2.67 12.02
CA GLU A 48 -4.83 -3.66 12.77
C GLU A 48 -3.67 -4.11 11.85
N PRO A 49 -2.40 -3.80 12.19
CA PRO A 49 -1.30 -4.57 11.63
C PRO A 49 -1.64 -6.04 11.87
N PRO A 50 -1.48 -6.96 10.88
CA PRO A 50 -1.58 -8.37 11.20
C PRO A 50 -0.67 -8.62 12.39
N GLU A 51 -1.17 -9.28 13.45
CA GLU A 51 -0.35 -9.68 14.58
C GLU A 51 0.87 -10.38 13.98
N GLN A 52 2.01 -9.69 14.02
CA GLN A 52 3.26 -10.27 13.62
C GLN A 52 3.48 -11.36 14.66
N PRO A 53 3.57 -12.65 14.27
CA PRO A 53 3.86 -13.68 15.25
C PRO A 53 5.15 -13.26 15.94
N ASP A 54 5.07 -13.06 17.25
CA ASP A 54 6.24 -12.83 18.07
C ASP A 54 7.05 -14.12 17.93
N PHE A 55 8.10 -14.09 17.11
CA PHE A 55 9.11 -15.15 17.09
C PHE A 55 9.90 -15.02 18.40
N GLY A 56 9.22 -15.23 19.52
CA GLY A 56 9.75 -15.08 20.85
C GLY A 56 10.92 -16.03 21.03
N ASP A 57 12.09 -15.49 21.41
CA ASP A 57 13.38 -16.15 21.73
C ASP A 57 13.66 -17.50 21.06
N GLY A 58 13.18 -17.64 19.83
CA GLY A 58 13.26 -18.83 19.01
C GLY A 58 14.50 -18.68 18.18
N GLY A 59 15.65 -18.73 18.85
CA GLY A 59 16.93 -18.82 18.19
C GLY A 59 16.86 -19.84 17.06
N THR A 60 17.58 -19.55 15.98
CA THR A 60 17.73 -20.38 14.80
C THR A 60 17.73 -21.87 15.18
N ALA A 61 16.89 -22.67 14.50
CA ALA A 61 16.83 -24.11 14.73
C ALA A 61 18.26 -24.67 14.87
N PRO A 62 18.55 -25.49 15.91
CA PRO A 62 19.92 -25.85 16.25
C PRO A 62 20.62 -26.45 15.02
N GLY A 63 21.64 -25.74 14.52
CA GLY A 63 22.44 -26.15 13.36
C GLY A 63 22.32 -25.28 12.10
N VAL A 64 21.50 -24.22 12.10
CA VAL A 64 21.48 -23.25 10.98
C VAL A 64 22.30 -22.01 11.33
N ASP A 65 23.31 -21.71 10.50
CA ASP A 65 24.11 -20.50 10.59
C ASP A 65 23.38 -19.35 9.87
N PRO A 66 23.05 -18.23 10.54
CA PRO A 66 22.33 -17.12 9.95
C PRO A 66 23.12 -16.33 8.88
N GLU A 67 24.43 -16.58 8.73
CA GLU A 67 25.26 -15.93 7.70
C GLU A 67 25.29 -16.75 6.38
N ASP A 68 24.78 -17.99 6.39
CA ASP A 68 24.71 -18.84 5.22
C ASP A 68 23.33 -18.77 4.56
N ALA A 69 23.24 -17.91 3.55
CA ALA A 69 22.02 -17.63 2.82
C ALA A 69 21.41 -18.88 2.16
N ASP A 70 22.22 -19.89 1.80
CA ASP A 70 21.74 -21.12 1.16
C ASP A 70 21.05 -22.04 2.18
N ALA A 71 21.63 -22.19 3.38
CA ALA A 71 21.06 -22.99 4.48
C ALA A 71 19.72 -22.41 4.99
N LEU A 72 19.60 -21.08 5.02
CA LEU A 72 18.34 -20.40 5.34
C LEU A 72 17.27 -20.65 4.27
N LEU A 73 17.65 -20.65 3.00
CA LEU A 73 16.73 -20.86 1.89
C LEU A 73 16.17 -22.29 1.85
N GLU A 74 16.97 -23.31 2.14
CA GLU A 74 16.50 -24.70 2.25
C GLU A 74 15.51 -24.89 3.40
N THR A 75 15.78 -24.27 4.55
CA THR A 75 14.90 -24.35 5.73
C THR A 75 13.55 -23.69 5.48
N MET A 76 13.53 -22.54 4.79
CA MET A 76 12.27 -21.87 4.40
C MET A 76 11.45 -22.68 3.40
N LYS A 77 12.09 -23.37 2.45
CA LYS A 77 11.41 -24.24 1.47
C LYS A 77 10.76 -25.47 2.10
N PHE A 78 11.35 -26.04 3.15
CA PHE A 78 10.80 -27.19 3.85
C PHE A 78 9.86 -26.82 5.02
N GLY A 79 10.00 -25.64 5.61
CA GLY A 79 9.20 -25.19 6.77
C GLY A 79 7.85 -24.53 6.43
N LEU A 80 7.72 -23.95 5.23
CA LEU A 80 6.43 -23.46 4.74
C LEU A 80 5.71 -24.57 3.99
N GLY A 81 4.97 -25.40 4.73
CA GLY A 81 4.00 -26.32 4.17
C GLY A 81 2.92 -25.58 3.38
N LEU A 82 3.20 -25.28 2.11
CA LEU A 82 2.19 -25.02 1.08
C LEU A 82 1.57 -26.36 0.69
N GLY A 83 0.69 -26.85 1.56
CA GLY A 83 -0.06 -28.07 1.37
C GLY A 83 -1.47 -27.89 1.90
N SER A 84 -2.36 -27.39 1.05
CA SER A 84 -3.78 -27.77 0.92
C SER A 84 -4.33 -27.19 -0.36
#